data_AF-A0A8D4BML5-F1
#
_entry.id   AF-A0A8D4BML5-F1
#
_cell.length_a   1.000
_cell.length_b   1.000
_cell.length_c   1.000
_cell.angle_alpha   90.00
_cell.angle_beta   90.00
_cell.angle_gamma   90.00
#
_symmetry.space_group_name_H-M   'P 1'
#
loop_
_entity.id
_entity.type
_entity.pdbx_description
1 polymer ?
#
loop_
_entity_poly.entity_id
_entity_poly.type
_entity_poly.pdbx_seq_one_letter_code
_entity_poly.pdbx_strand_id
1 'polypeptide(L)'
;MEIASAWFSTFLTTKPLEETVTPFIEHRDFLYEMGAKVIVVSEQGHSIQGLMDVPLFKEKPVFTPTEWSSLIEGLHHLGKLAREKDMHIVYHHHMGTGVQTTEEIEQLMELTNPELVSLLFDTGHLVFQAKNLFIS
;
A
#
# COMPACT_ATOMS: atom_id res chain seq x y z
N MET A 1 6.25 24.81 -5.33
CA MET A 1 6.72 23.46 -5.73
C MET A 1 5.71 22.51 -5.13
N GLU A 2 4.92 21.85 -5.96
CA GLU A 2 3.87 20.92 -5.53
C GLU A 2 4.42 19.50 -5.62
N ILE A 3 4.26 18.72 -4.55
CA ILE A 3 4.58 17.29 -4.56
C ILE A 3 3.28 16.57 -4.93
N ALA A 4 3.25 15.87 -6.06
CA ALA A 4 2.04 15.18 -6.51
C ALA A 4 1.68 13.98 -5.60
N SER A 5 2.69 13.25 -5.13
CA SER A 5 2.61 12.18 -4.13
C SER A 5 4.02 11.81 -3.66
N ALA A 6 4.15 11.12 -2.52
CA ALA A 6 5.40 10.48 -2.13
C ALA A 6 5.18 9.07 -1.59
N TRP A 7 6.27 8.29 -1.63
CA TRP A 7 6.34 6.93 -1.14
C TRP A 7 6.43 6.87 0.38
N PHE A 8 5.69 5.93 0.97
CA PHE A 8 5.74 5.58 2.38
C PHE A 8 5.83 4.06 2.57
N SER A 9 6.88 3.61 3.26
CA SER A 9 7.05 2.18 3.60
C SER A 9 6.26 1.82 4.86
N THR A 10 5.40 0.82 4.77
CA THR A 10 4.66 0.29 5.93
C THR A 10 5.34 -0.96 6.49
N PHE A 11 5.10 -1.23 7.77
CA PHE A 11 5.65 -2.39 8.49
C PHE A 11 4.55 -3.12 9.28
N LEU A 12 3.36 -3.21 8.69
CA LEU A 12 2.12 -3.68 9.33
C LEU A 12 2.15 -5.18 9.66
N THR A 13 3.01 -5.93 8.97
CA THR A 13 3.14 -7.39 9.15
C THR A 13 4.19 -7.77 10.19
N THR A 14 5.09 -6.84 10.54
CA THR A 14 6.27 -7.14 11.37
C THR A 14 6.40 -6.31 12.63
N LYS A 15 5.68 -5.20 12.73
CA LYS A 15 5.75 -4.27 13.87
C LYS A 15 4.36 -3.98 14.42
N PRO A 16 4.27 -3.53 15.69
CA PRO A 16 3.03 -2.95 16.22
C PRO A 16 2.51 -1.84 15.29
N LEU A 17 1.19 -1.74 15.17
CA LEU A 17 0.52 -0.80 14.26
C LEU A 17 0.99 0.64 14.50
N GLU A 18 1.14 1.03 15.76
CA GLU A 18 1.53 2.37 16.20
C GLU A 18 2.89 2.82 15.65
N GLU A 19 3.82 1.87 15.45
CA GLU A 19 5.14 2.15 14.86
C GLU A 19 5.06 2.50 13.38
N THR A 20 4.01 2.06 12.67
CA THR A 20 3.73 2.51 11.30
C THR A 20 2.87 3.77 11.28
N VAL A 21 1.88 3.86 12.18
CA VAL A 21 0.91 4.97 12.22
C VAL A 21 1.57 6.31 12.57
N THR A 22 2.46 6.34 13.56
CA THR A 22 3.12 7.58 14.00
C THR A 22 3.88 8.26 12.85
N PRO A 23 4.82 7.59 12.16
CA PRO A 23 5.51 8.18 11.03
C PRO A 23 4.59 8.42 9.81
N PHE A 24 3.52 7.62 9.65
CA PHE A 24 2.55 7.85 8.59
C PHE A 24 1.82 9.19 8.76
N ILE A 25 1.42 9.53 9.98
CA ILE A 25 0.77 10.81 10.28
C ILE A 25 1.70 11.98 9.98
N GLU A 26 2.97 11.90 10.39
CA GLU A 26 3.98 12.92 10.09
C GLU A 26 4.17 13.09 8.57
N HIS A 27 4.24 11.97 7.84
CA HIS A 27 4.39 11.97 6.38
C HIS A 27 3.15 12.53 5.67
N ARG A 28 1.95 12.11 6.08
CA ARG A 28 0.66 12.62 5.59
C ARG A 28 0.59 14.14 5.78
N ASP A 29 0.92 14.61 6.97
CA ASP A 29 0.82 16.01 7.32
C ASP A 29 1.80 16.85 6.49
N PHE A 30 3.04 16.40 6.34
CA PHE A 30 4.01 17.05 5.46
C PHE A 30 3.52 17.12 4.00
N LEU A 31 3.00 16.03 3.46
CA LEU A 31 2.49 15.99 2.09
C LEU A 31 1.25 16.86 1.88
N TYR A 32 0.37 16.91 2.88
CA TYR A 32 -0.80 17.78 2.88
C TYR A 32 -0.41 19.25 2.78
N GLU A 33 0.56 19.70 3.61
CA GLU A 33 1.08 21.07 3.55
C GLU A 33 1.73 21.39 2.19
N MET A 34 2.17 20.35 1.47
CA MET A 34 2.74 20.47 0.13
C MET A 34 1.72 20.38 -1.01
N GLY A 35 0.43 20.32 -0.68
CA GLY A 35 -0.67 20.28 -1.64
C GLY A 35 -0.94 18.90 -2.24
N ALA A 36 -0.29 17.84 -1.74
CA ALA A 36 -0.51 16.49 -2.22
C ALA A 36 -1.89 15.96 -1.81
N LYS A 37 -2.45 15.07 -2.62
CA LYS A 37 -3.73 14.38 -2.34
C LYS A 37 -3.59 12.88 -2.20
N VAL A 38 -2.41 12.35 -2.50
CA VAL A 38 -2.16 10.92 -2.59
C VAL A 38 -0.88 10.56 -1.84
N ILE A 39 -0.95 9.48 -1.07
CA ILE A 39 0.20 8.86 -0.41
C ILE A 39 0.35 7.46 -0.99
N VAL A 40 1.51 7.16 -1.56
CA VAL A 40 1.79 5.83 -2.12
C VAL A 40 2.38 4.96 -1.02
N VAL A 41 1.74 3.85 -0.70
CA VAL A 41 2.15 2.96 0.40
C VAL A 41 2.56 1.58 -0.13
N SER A 42 3.49 0.92 0.54
CA SER A 42 3.86 -0.47 0.23
C SER A 42 4.34 -1.18 1.49
N GLU A 43 3.94 -2.43 1.67
CA GLU A 43 4.35 -3.23 2.83
C GLU A 43 5.76 -3.79 2.67
N GLN A 44 6.65 -3.36 3.56
CA GLN A 44 8.09 -3.64 3.49
C GLN A 44 8.60 -4.50 4.65
N GLY A 45 7.73 -4.95 5.56
CA GLY A 45 8.12 -5.74 6.75
C GLY A 45 9.00 -6.95 6.46
N HIS A 46 8.67 -7.71 5.42
CA HIS A 46 9.43 -8.90 5.00
C HIS A 46 10.14 -8.70 3.66
N SER A 47 10.26 -7.45 3.18
CA SER A 47 10.76 -7.18 1.84
C SER A 47 12.22 -7.62 1.69
N ILE A 48 12.49 -8.33 0.60
CA ILE A 48 13.84 -8.72 0.17
C ILE A 48 14.38 -7.79 -0.92
N GLN A 49 13.71 -6.66 -1.16
CA GLN A 49 14.09 -5.68 -2.16
C GLN A 49 15.50 -5.13 -1.89
N GLY A 50 16.35 -5.12 -2.92
CA GLY A 50 17.73 -4.62 -2.83
C GLY A 50 18.77 -5.66 -2.40
N LEU A 51 18.37 -6.90 -2.10
CA LEU A 51 19.30 -8.01 -1.93
C LEU A 51 19.79 -8.48 -3.30
N MET A 52 21.03 -8.12 -3.65
CA MET A 52 21.61 -8.36 -4.98
C MET A 52 21.74 -9.85 -5.34
N ASP A 53 21.77 -10.74 -4.34
CA ASP A 53 22.04 -12.17 -4.51
C ASP A 53 20.81 -13.08 -4.33
N VAL A 54 19.61 -12.51 -4.16
CA VAL A 54 18.36 -13.29 -3.94
C VAL A 54 17.48 -13.23 -5.19
N PRO A 55 17.11 -14.38 -5.78
CA PRO A 55 16.14 -14.40 -6.88
C PRO A 55 14.76 -13.91 -6.41
N LEU A 56 14.41 -12.66 -6.76
CA LEU A 56 13.17 -11.97 -6.35
C LEU A 56 11.86 -12.74 -6.68
N PHE A 57 11.92 -13.71 -7.60
CA PHE A 57 10.77 -14.55 -7.96
C PHE A 57 10.65 -15.82 -7.13
N LYS A 58 11.73 -16.35 -6.56
CA LYS A 58 11.73 -17.68 -5.93
C LYS A 58 11.67 -17.62 -4.40
N GLU A 59 12.14 -16.53 -3.81
CA GLU A 59 12.30 -16.38 -2.36
C GLU A 59 11.54 -15.18 -1.79
N LYS A 60 10.57 -14.63 -2.54
CA LYS A 60 9.73 -13.55 -2.02
C LYS A 60 8.97 -14.04 -0.78
N PRO A 61 8.68 -13.16 0.19
CA PRO A 61 7.83 -13.51 1.32
C PRO A 61 6.42 -13.90 0.84
N VAL A 62 5.81 -14.83 1.56
CA VAL A 62 4.42 -15.24 1.38
C VAL A 62 3.72 -14.99 2.71
N PHE A 63 2.73 -14.11 2.71
CA PHE A 63 2.02 -13.78 3.94
C PHE A 63 1.13 -14.93 4.41
N THR A 64 1.25 -15.22 5.69
CA THR A 64 0.33 -16.07 6.44
C THR A 64 -1.06 -15.40 6.54
N PRO A 65 -2.12 -16.15 6.88
CA PRO A 65 -3.45 -15.57 7.08
C PRO A 65 -3.47 -14.44 8.13
N THR A 66 -2.65 -14.55 9.17
CA THR A 66 -2.54 -13.50 10.21
C THR A 66 -1.87 -12.24 9.67
N GLU A 67 -0.78 -12.37 8.93
CA GLU A 67 -0.11 -11.23 8.29
C GLU A 67 -1.01 -10.55 7.26
N TRP A 68 -1.80 -11.31 6.51
CA TRP A 68 -2.85 -10.74 5.65
C TRP A 68 -3.87 -9.95 6.46
N SER A 69 -4.39 -10.48 7.58
CA SER A 69 -5.32 -9.72 8.44
C SER A 69 -4.69 -8.42 8.94
N SER A 70 -3.46 -8.47 9.44
CA SER A 70 -2.72 -7.31 9.93
C SER A 70 -2.49 -6.26 8.83
N LEU A 71 -2.13 -6.70 7.62
CA LEU A 71 -1.96 -5.82 6.47
C LEU A 71 -3.27 -5.09 6.14
N ILE A 72 -4.38 -5.83 6.01
CA ILE A 72 -5.67 -5.27 5.61
C ILE A 72 -6.20 -4.29 6.66
N GLU A 73 -6.19 -4.69 7.94
CA GLU A 73 -6.62 -3.84 9.04
C GLU A 73 -5.76 -2.57 9.15
N GLY A 74 -4.44 -2.73 9.02
CA GLY A 74 -3.50 -1.63 9.02
C GLY A 74 -3.75 -0.66 7.85
N LEU A 75 -3.90 -1.16 6.63
CA LEU A 75 -4.19 -0.32 5.46
C LEU A 75 -5.52 0.41 5.58
N HIS A 76 -6.57 -0.22 6.11
CA HIS A 76 -7.84 0.47 6.37
C HIS A 76 -7.68 1.58 7.41
N HIS A 77 -6.87 1.33 8.45
CA HIS A 77 -6.56 2.35 9.45
C HIS A 77 -5.82 3.54 8.82
N LEU A 78 -4.78 3.29 8.02
CA LEU A 78 -4.05 4.35 7.31
C LEU A 78 -4.95 5.10 6.31
N GLY A 79 -5.83 4.39 5.60
CA GLY A 79 -6.79 4.99 4.67
C GLY A 79 -7.78 5.92 5.36
N LYS A 80 -8.25 5.56 6.56
CA LYS A 80 -9.09 6.45 7.39
C LYS A 80 -8.32 7.70 7.82
N LEU A 81 -7.08 7.53 8.30
CA LEU A 81 -6.22 8.65 8.68
C LEU A 81 -5.93 9.58 7.50
N ALA A 82 -5.71 9.06 6.29
CA ALA A 82 -5.51 9.89 5.10
C ALA A 82 -6.76 10.75 4.81
N ARG A 83 -7.96 10.15 4.93
CA ARG A 83 -9.22 10.86 4.70
C ARG A 83 -9.51 11.98 5.69
N GLU A 84 -8.95 11.97 6.89
CA GLU A 84 -9.05 13.10 7.84
C GLU A 84 -8.51 14.41 7.25
N LYS A 85 -7.63 14.34 6.23
CA LYS A 85 -7.06 15.49 5.52
C LYS A 85 -7.45 15.54 4.04
N ASP A 86 -8.55 14.88 3.65
CA ASP A 86 -8.98 14.76 2.25
C ASP A 86 -7.87 14.19 1.33
N MET A 87 -7.09 13.24 1.85
CA MET A 87 -6.07 12.50 1.11
C MET A 87 -6.48 11.03 0.95
N HIS A 88 -5.86 10.36 -0.01
CA HIS A 88 -6.06 8.94 -0.30
C HIS A 88 -4.74 8.18 -0.20
N ILE A 89 -4.80 6.94 0.27
CA ILE A 89 -3.68 6.01 0.10
C ILE A 89 -3.85 5.21 -1.18
N VAL A 90 -2.73 4.95 -1.85
CA VAL A 90 -2.66 4.09 -3.01
C VAL A 90 -1.59 3.04 -2.73
N TYR A 91 -1.96 1.77 -2.76
CA TYR A 91 -1.06 0.64 -2.51
C TYR A 91 -0.23 0.32 -3.75
N HIS A 92 1.08 0.24 -3.58
CA HIS A 92 2.03 -0.12 -4.62
C HIS A 92 2.51 -1.55 -4.38
N HIS A 93 2.03 -2.48 -5.22
CA HIS A 93 2.58 -3.84 -5.28
C HIS A 93 4.03 -3.76 -5.78
N HIS A 94 4.94 -4.56 -5.24
CA HIS A 94 6.35 -4.42 -5.59
C HIS A 94 7.08 -5.76 -5.57
N MET A 95 8.04 -5.90 -6.48
CA MET A 95 8.92 -7.08 -6.53
C MET A 95 9.72 -7.22 -5.23
N GLY A 96 9.81 -8.44 -4.71
CA GLY A 96 10.46 -8.76 -3.43
C GLY A 96 9.60 -8.52 -2.20
N THR A 97 8.33 -8.14 -2.34
CA THR A 97 7.39 -7.95 -1.22
C THR A 97 6.37 -9.10 -1.14
N GLY A 98 5.54 -9.09 -0.09
CA GLY A 98 4.48 -10.09 0.08
C GLY A 98 3.27 -9.89 -0.83
N VAL A 99 3.17 -8.74 -1.50
CA VAL A 99 2.16 -8.47 -2.53
C VAL A 99 2.86 -8.14 -3.84
N GLN A 100 3.03 -9.15 -4.68
CA GLN A 100 3.77 -9.04 -5.94
C GLN A 100 3.02 -9.63 -7.12
N THR A 101 2.43 -10.82 -6.97
CA THR A 101 1.78 -11.52 -8.09
C THR A 101 0.37 -11.00 -8.33
N THR A 102 -0.19 -11.31 -9.50
CA THR A 102 -1.57 -10.94 -9.84
C THR A 102 -2.54 -11.48 -8.81
N GLU A 103 -2.38 -12.73 -8.37
CA GLU A 103 -3.25 -13.37 -7.40
C GLU A 103 -3.22 -12.66 -6.03
N GLU A 104 -2.04 -12.19 -5.61
CA GLU A 104 -1.88 -11.45 -4.35
C GLU A 104 -2.46 -10.04 -4.45
N ILE A 105 -2.33 -9.40 -5.61
CA ILE A 105 -2.94 -8.11 -5.90
C ILE A 105 -4.47 -8.24 -5.90
N GLU A 106 -5.01 -9.26 -6.56
CA GLU A 106 -6.44 -9.56 -6.58
C GLU A 106 -6.95 -9.81 -5.16
N GLN A 107 -6.26 -10.65 -4.38
CA GLN A 107 -6.60 -10.90 -2.98
C GLN A 107 -6.58 -9.61 -2.15
N LEU A 108 -5.57 -8.75 -2.31
CA LEU A 108 -5.51 -7.46 -1.62
C LEU A 108 -6.74 -6.60 -1.96
N MET A 109 -7.09 -6.52 -3.24
CA MET A 109 -8.22 -5.70 -3.70
C MET A 109 -9.57 -6.26 -3.26
N GLU A 110 -9.72 -7.58 -3.20
CA GLU A 110 -10.93 -8.24 -2.68
C GLU A 110 -11.12 -8.00 -1.18
N LEU A 111 -10.02 -7.99 -0.42
CA LEU A 111 -10.06 -7.86 1.04
C LEU A 111 -10.06 -6.40 1.52
N THR A 112 -9.66 -5.45 0.66
CA THR A 112 -9.66 -4.03 1.03
C THR A 112 -10.95 -3.31 0.68
N ASN A 113 -11.30 -2.31 1.50
CA ASN A 113 -12.38 -1.41 1.15
C ASN A 113 -11.89 -0.43 0.06
N PRO A 114 -12.49 -0.40 -1.14
CA PRO A 114 -12.05 0.45 -2.26
C PRO A 114 -12.15 1.95 -1.96
N GLU A 115 -12.94 2.32 -0.96
CA GLU A 115 -12.98 3.69 -0.48
C GLU A 115 -11.72 4.10 0.30
N LEU A 116 -11.14 3.16 1.04
CA LEU A 116 -10.01 3.42 1.93
C LEU A 116 -8.67 3.12 1.26
N VAL A 117 -8.63 2.14 0.36
CA VAL A 117 -7.41 1.67 -0.30
C VAL A 117 -7.67 1.56 -1.78
N SER A 118 -6.79 2.17 -2.57
CA SER A 118 -6.77 2.02 -4.03
C SER A 118 -5.45 1.41 -4.46
N LEU A 119 -5.36 0.88 -5.68
CA LEU A 119 -4.14 0.25 -6.20
C LEU A 119 -3.41 1.16 -7.17
N LEU A 120 -2.10 1.30 -6.99
CA LEU A 120 -1.19 1.82 -8.01
C LEU A 120 -0.77 0.61 -8.82
N PHE A 121 -1.45 0.41 -9.95
CA PHE A 121 -1.06 -0.65 -10.85
C PHE A 121 0.17 -0.18 -11.61
N ASP A 122 1.35 -0.58 -11.13
CA ASP A 122 2.62 -0.35 -11.81
C ASP A 122 2.71 -1.32 -12.99
N THR A 123 1.97 -0.97 -14.04
CA THR A 123 2.35 -1.39 -15.38
C THR A 123 3.09 -0.23 -15.98
N GLY A 124 4.29 -0.47 -16.49
CA GLY A 124 4.79 0.36 -17.55
C GLY A 124 3.91 0.26 -18.81
N HIS A 125 2.59 0.58 -18.79
CA HIS A 125 1.77 1.24 -19.84
C HIS A 125 0.22 1.09 -19.75
N LEU A 126 -0.41 0.54 -18.70
CA LEU A 126 -1.87 0.32 -18.71
C LEU A 126 -2.56 0.77 -17.42
N VAL A 127 -3.06 2.02 -17.46
CA VAL A 127 -3.99 2.59 -16.48
C VAL A 127 -5.29 1.80 -16.49
N PHE A 128 -5.50 0.93 -15.50
CA PHE A 128 -6.81 0.34 -15.24
C PHE A 128 -7.52 1.22 -14.21
N GLN A 129 -8.44 2.08 -14.69
CA GLN A 129 -9.48 2.62 -13.82
C GLN A 129 -10.37 1.46 -13.40
N ALA A 130 -10.35 1.10 -12.11
CA ALA A 130 -11.37 0.25 -11.51
C ALA A 130 -12.72 0.96 -11.64
N LYS A 131 -13.45 0.65 -12.71
CA LYS A 131 -14.80 1.15 -12.96
C LYS A 131 -15.74 0.53 -11.93
N ASN A 132 -16.53 1.40 -11.29
CA ASN A 132 -17.82 1.07 -10.67
C ASN A 132 -18.57 0.03 -11.53
N LEU A 133 -18.69 -1.20 -11.02
CA LEU A 133 -19.62 -2.17 -11.56
C LEU A 133 -20.98 -1.97 -10.89
N PHE A 134 -21.71 -0.95 -11.34
CA PHE A 134 -23.16 -0.98 -11.20
C PHE A 134 -23.68 -2.04 -12.17
N ILE A 135 -24.19 -3.14 -11.64
CA ILE A 135 -25.13 -4.01 -12.37
C ILE A 135 -26.52 -3.55 -11.94
N SER A 136 -27.32 -3.27 -12.97
CA SER A 136 -28.72 -2.77 -13.01
C SER A 136 -29.61 -3.00 -11.80
#